data_AF-A0A962R2C6-F1
#
_entry.id   AF-A0A962R2C6-F1
#
_cell.length_a   1.000
_cell.length_b   1.000
_cell.length_c   1.000
_cell.angle_alpha   90.00
_cell.angle_beta   90.00
_cell.angle_gamma   90.00
#
_symmetry.space_group_name_H-M   'P 1'
#
loop_
_entity.id
_entity.type
_entity.pdbx_description
1 polymer ?
#
loop_
_entity_poly.entity_id
_entity_poly.type
_entity_poly.pdbx_seq_one_letter_code
_entity_poly.pdbx_strand_id
1 'polypeptide(L)'
;TDAGGEMFECLLQGAQAGTLLDRLQQDASPAARTAWEASLIRAGVPRIAAATSGEFIPQMLNYDLTGQVSFSKGCYTGQEVIARMHYRGKPKRRLYLASLTQGELAGGDPPAPGLALYSAGEQSVGTVVNAAQGEGGQWQLLVTATREGATGGLHLASPAGPRLALGELPYPVPQ
;
A
#
# COMPACT_ATOMS: atom_id res chain seq x y z
N THR A 1 9.28 7.69 12.48
CA THR A 1 9.14 6.51 13.36
C THR A 1 10.09 6.69 14.51
N ASP A 2 9.75 6.18 15.69
CA ASP A 2 10.76 6.08 16.73
C ASP A 2 11.81 5.00 16.38
N ALA A 3 12.79 4.80 17.26
CA ALA A 3 13.82 3.79 17.08
C ALA A 3 13.27 2.34 17.02
N GLY A 4 12.02 2.11 17.46
CA GLY A 4 11.32 0.83 17.41
C GLY A 4 10.49 0.63 16.14
N GLY A 5 10.36 1.64 15.29
CA GLY A 5 9.50 1.60 14.11
C GLY A 5 8.02 1.83 14.42
N GLU A 6 7.67 2.24 15.64
CA GLU A 6 6.28 2.49 16.02
C GLU A 6 5.77 3.81 15.42
N MET A 7 4.45 3.84 15.21
CA MET A 7 3.74 4.92 14.56
C MET A 7 2.47 5.24 15.35
N PHE A 8 2.25 6.51 15.65
CA PHE A 8 1.10 6.98 16.39
C PHE A 8 0.32 8.00 15.55
N GLU A 9 -0.99 7.78 15.38
CA GLU A 9 -1.91 8.77 14.82
C GLU A 9 -2.69 9.41 15.96
N CYS A 10 -2.48 10.70 16.18
CA CYS A 10 -3.07 11.44 17.30
C CYS A 10 -4.26 12.28 16.83
N LEU A 11 -5.46 11.95 17.31
CA LEU A 11 -6.67 12.77 17.10
C LEU A 11 -6.78 13.79 18.24
N LEU A 12 -6.58 15.06 17.92
CA LEU A 12 -6.49 16.14 18.91
C LEU A 12 -7.68 17.08 18.83
N GLN A 13 -8.14 17.58 19.98
CA GLN A 13 -9.01 18.74 20.03
C GLN A 13 -8.18 20.01 19.75
N GLY A 14 -8.70 20.92 18.93
CA GLY A 14 -7.95 22.08 18.45
C GLY A 14 -7.30 22.94 19.56
N ALA A 15 -7.95 23.07 20.72
CA ALA A 15 -7.41 23.81 21.86
C ALA A 15 -6.14 23.20 22.48
N GLN A 16 -5.91 21.89 22.32
CA GLN A 16 -4.76 21.17 22.88
C GLN A 16 -3.64 20.95 21.86
N ALA A 17 -3.90 21.21 20.57
CA ALA A 17 -2.98 20.89 19.48
C ALA A 17 -1.66 21.67 19.57
N GLY A 18 -1.72 22.98 19.86
CA GLY A 18 -0.52 23.82 19.97
C GLY A 18 0.43 23.36 21.07
N THR A 19 -0.08 23.23 22.31
CA THR A 19 0.73 22.79 23.46
C THR A 19 1.32 21.39 23.30
N LEU A 20 0.62 20.47 22.62
CA LEU A 20 1.19 19.17 22.32
C LEU A 20 2.28 19.25 21.25
N LEU A 21 2.05 20.01 20.17
CA LEU A 21 3.03 20.17 19.10
C LEU A 21 4.33 20.79 19.61
N ASP A 22 4.24 21.82 20.46
CA ASP A 22 5.41 22.48 21.08
C ASP A 22 6.23 21.50 21.92
N ARG A 23 5.57 20.58 22.65
CA ARG A 23 6.26 19.53 23.42
C ARG A 23 6.89 18.48 22.52
N LEU A 24 6.18 18.01 21.50
CA LEU A 24 6.71 17.00 20.56
C LEU A 24 7.94 17.52 19.82
N GLN A 25 8.00 18.81 19.50
CA GLN A 25 9.16 19.43 18.84
C GLN A 25 10.42 19.48 19.71
N GLN A 26 10.33 19.22 21.02
CA GLN A 26 11.51 19.10 21.89
C GLN A 26 12.26 17.78 21.65
N ASP A 27 11.55 16.73 21.27
CA ASP A 27 12.09 15.37 21.12
C ASP A 27 12.00 14.81 19.68
N ALA A 28 11.28 15.50 18.78
CA ALA A 28 11.04 15.06 17.41
C ALA A 28 11.12 16.20 16.40
N SER A 29 11.67 15.91 15.22
CA SER A 29 11.70 16.85 14.11
C SER A 29 10.45 16.75 13.25
N PRO A 30 9.86 17.89 12.83
CA PRO A 30 8.80 17.87 11.82
C PRO A 30 9.28 17.18 10.53
N ALA A 31 8.41 16.40 9.91
CA ALA A 31 8.66 15.74 8.64
C ALA A 31 7.55 16.04 7.64
N ALA A 32 7.87 15.91 6.35
CA ALA A 32 6.86 16.01 5.30
C ALA A 32 5.83 14.88 5.45
N ARG A 33 4.58 15.16 5.09
CA ARG A 33 3.49 14.18 5.09
C ARG A 33 3.83 12.92 4.28
N THR A 34 4.58 13.06 3.18
CA THR A 34 5.04 11.95 2.35
C THR A 34 5.89 10.95 3.11
N ALA A 35 6.66 11.39 4.11
CA ALA A 35 7.47 10.49 4.95
C ALA A 35 6.58 9.59 5.83
N TRP A 36 5.47 10.12 6.35
CA TRP A 36 4.46 9.34 7.06
C TRP A 36 3.78 8.33 6.13
N GLU A 37 3.38 8.77 4.94
CA GLU A 37 2.75 7.90 3.94
C GLU A 37 3.69 6.78 3.47
N ALA A 38 4.98 7.07 3.29
CA ALA A 38 5.99 6.06 2.99
C ALA A 38 6.19 5.07 4.15
N SER A 39 6.06 5.52 5.40
CA SER A 39 6.13 4.65 6.58
C SER A 39 4.94 3.68 6.62
N LEU A 40 3.72 4.16 6.34
CA LEU A 40 2.53 3.31 6.19
C LEU A 40 2.67 2.28 5.05
N ILE A 41 3.23 2.70 3.91
CA ILE A 41 3.51 1.81 2.77
C ILE A 41 4.46 0.69 3.19
N ARG A 42 5.59 1.00 3.83
CA ARG A 42 6.53 0.00 4.35
C ARG A 42 5.90 -0.92 5.40
N ALA A 43 4.99 -0.39 6.21
CA ALA A 43 4.20 -1.17 7.15
C ALA A 43 3.12 -2.04 6.48
N GLY A 44 2.98 -2.00 5.15
CA GLY A 44 1.99 -2.80 4.42
C GLY A 44 0.55 -2.33 4.65
N VAL A 45 0.36 -1.05 4.99
CA VAL A 45 -0.95 -0.44 5.27
C VAL A 45 -1.42 0.35 4.03
N PRO A 46 -2.29 -0.23 3.19
CA PRO A 46 -2.76 0.44 1.98
C PRO A 46 -3.70 1.60 2.33
N ARG A 47 -3.57 2.72 1.62
CA ARG A 47 -4.55 3.82 1.64
C ARG A 47 -5.28 3.85 0.30
N ILE A 48 -6.60 3.75 0.34
CA ILE A 48 -7.42 3.76 -0.87
C ILE A 48 -7.70 5.19 -1.29
N ALA A 49 -7.34 5.53 -2.52
CA ALA A 49 -7.62 6.83 -3.09
C ALA A 49 -9.07 6.89 -3.61
N ALA A 50 -9.63 8.08 -3.72
CA ALA A 50 -10.98 8.27 -4.28
C ALA A 50 -11.11 7.65 -5.69
N ALA A 51 -10.06 7.78 -6.51
CA ALA A 51 -10.01 7.23 -7.87
C ALA A 51 -10.04 5.69 -7.94
N THR A 52 -9.69 4.99 -6.86
CA THR A 52 -9.66 3.52 -6.79
C THR A 52 -10.70 2.96 -5.81
N SER A 53 -11.65 3.80 -5.39
CA SER A 53 -12.75 3.39 -4.53
C SER A 53 -13.64 2.36 -5.25
N GLY A 54 -13.81 1.19 -4.62
CA GLY A 54 -14.62 0.09 -5.19
C GLY A 54 -13.85 -0.87 -6.09
N GLU A 55 -12.58 -0.61 -6.39
CA GLU A 55 -11.74 -1.46 -7.26
C GLU A 55 -11.18 -2.71 -6.57
N PHE A 56 -11.09 -2.68 -5.23
CA PHE A 56 -10.41 -3.72 -4.46
C PHE A 56 -11.37 -4.46 -3.53
N ILE A 57 -11.28 -5.79 -3.54
CA ILE A 57 -11.81 -6.61 -2.44
C ILE A 57 -10.76 -6.67 -1.31
N PRO A 58 -11.18 -6.81 -0.04
CA PRO A 58 -10.29 -6.93 1.13
C PRO A 58 -9.10 -7.89 0.94
N GLN A 59 -9.31 -9.03 0.28
CA GLN A 59 -8.24 -10.01 0.05
C GLN A 59 -7.14 -9.49 -0.90
N MET A 60 -7.48 -8.62 -1.85
CA MET A 60 -6.47 -7.98 -2.70
C MET A 60 -5.58 -7.02 -1.92
N LEU A 61 -6.07 -6.54 -0.77
CA LEU A 61 -5.37 -5.64 0.15
C LEU A 61 -4.76 -6.38 1.34
N ASN A 62 -4.76 -7.72 1.30
CA ASN A 62 -4.30 -8.60 2.39
C ASN A 62 -5.03 -8.41 3.74
N TYR A 63 -6.23 -7.84 3.75
CA TYR A 63 -7.00 -7.60 4.97
C TYR A 63 -7.49 -8.87 5.67
N ASP A 64 -7.56 -9.99 4.94
CA ASP A 64 -7.77 -11.33 5.50
C ASP A 64 -6.53 -11.88 6.23
N LEU A 65 -5.35 -11.34 5.97
CA LEU A 65 -4.08 -11.74 6.60
C LEU A 65 -3.70 -10.81 7.77
N THR A 66 -4.14 -9.54 7.73
CA THR A 66 -3.79 -8.51 8.71
C THR A 66 -4.87 -8.28 9.78
N GLY A 67 -5.89 -9.14 9.84
CA GLY A 67 -6.94 -9.06 10.87
C GLY A 67 -7.99 -7.97 10.65
N GLN A 68 -7.97 -7.28 9.49
CA GLN A 68 -8.93 -6.22 9.17
C GLN A 68 -10.29 -6.75 8.69
N VAL A 69 -10.37 -8.04 8.37
CA VAL A 69 -11.64 -8.75 8.17
C VAL A 69 -11.81 -9.78 9.28
N SER A 70 -12.93 -9.67 9.99
CA SER A 70 -13.38 -10.74 10.88
C SER A 70 -14.38 -11.63 10.16
N PHE A 71 -14.09 -12.93 10.13
CA PHE A 71 -14.97 -13.99 9.62
C PHE A 71 -15.89 -14.58 10.70
N SER A 72 -15.75 -14.12 11.95
CA SER A 72 -16.50 -14.59 13.12
C SER A 72 -17.47 -13.54 13.68
N LYS A 73 -17.46 -12.30 13.18
CA LYS A 73 -18.42 -11.26 13.57
C LYS A 73 -19.79 -11.46 12.91
N GLY A 74 -20.80 -10.74 13.41
CA GLY A 74 -22.13 -10.70 12.83
C GLY A 74 -22.18 -10.12 11.41
N CYS A 75 -23.38 -10.07 10.84
CA CYS A 75 -23.56 -9.74 9.43
C CYS A 75 -23.11 -8.32 9.05
N TYR A 76 -22.34 -8.18 7.97
CA TYR A 76 -21.98 -6.90 7.36
C TYR A 76 -22.16 -6.91 5.83
N THR A 77 -22.34 -5.73 5.24
CA THR A 77 -22.59 -5.57 3.81
C THR A 77 -21.46 -6.17 2.96
N GLY A 78 -21.84 -6.95 1.94
CA GLY A 78 -20.89 -7.58 1.01
C GLY A 78 -20.17 -8.83 1.55
N GLN A 79 -20.46 -9.25 2.80
CA GLN A 79 -19.77 -10.37 3.44
C GLN A 79 -19.85 -11.69 2.67
N GLU A 80 -20.92 -11.92 1.90
CA GLU A 80 -21.07 -13.17 1.15
C GLU A 80 -19.95 -13.35 0.12
N VAL A 81 -19.58 -12.26 -0.57
CA VAL A 81 -18.48 -12.25 -1.53
C VAL A 81 -17.16 -12.46 -0.80
N ILE A 82 -16.96 -11.78 0.33
CA ILE A 82 -15.73 -11.85 1.13
C ILE A 82 -15.54 -13.25 1.72
N ALA A 83 -16.57 -13.81 2.34
CA ALA A 83 -16.56 -15.14 2.92
C ALA A 83 -16.40 -16.23 1.85
N ARG A 84 -17.10 -16.12 0.71
CA ARG A 84 -16.94 -17.07 -0.40
C ARG A 84 -15.51 -17.08 -0.90
N MET A 85 -14.88 -15.91 -1.05
CA MET A 85 -13.47 -15.82 -1.44
C MET A 85 -12.55 -16.45 -0.41
N HIS A 86 -12.82 -16.27 0.89
CA HIS A 86 -12.01 -16.85 1.97
C HIS A 86 -12.12 -18.38 2.06
N TYR A 87 -13.34 -18.94 2.05
CA TYR A 87 -13.54 -20.38 2.31
C TYR A 87 -13.44 -21.27 1.07
N ARG A 88 -13.74 -20.73 -0.12
CA ARG A 88 -13.86 -21.52 -1.35
C ARG A 88 -13.05 -20.95 -2.52
N GLY A 89 -12.50 -19.75 -2.36
CA GLY A 89 -11.77 -19.05 -3.40
C GLY A 89 -10.26 -19.00 -3.13
N LYS A 90 -9.54 -18.52 -4.14
CA LYS A 90 -8.19 -17.98 -3.98
C LYS A 90 -8.19 -16.60 -4.64
N PRO A 91 -7.74 -15.55 -3.94
CA PRO A 91 -7.68 -14.23 -4.54
C PRO A 91 -6.65 -14.25 -5.67
N LYS A 92 -7.08 -13.83 -6.86
CA LYS A 92 -6.23 -13.78 -8.06
C LYS A 92 -5.11 -12.74 -7.94
N ARG A 93 -5.32 -11.71 -7.12
CA ARG A 93 -4.36 -10.65 -6.86
C ARG A 93 -4.17 -10.47 -5.36
N ARG A 94 -2.95 -10.16 -4.96
CA ARG A 94 -2.54 -9.87 -3.57
C ARG A 94 -1.79 -8.55 -3.53
N LEU A 95 -1.68 -7.97 -2.34
CA LEU A 95 -0.91 -6.75 -2.10
C LEU A 95 0.57 -7.10 -1.99
N TYR A 96 1.43 -6.30 -2.60
CA TYR A 96 2.89 -6.39 -2.55
C TYR A 96 3.49 -5.03 -2.24
N LEU A 97 4.60 -5.04 -1.49
CA LEU A 97 5.47 -3.89 -1.33
C LEU A 97 6.40 -3.81 -2.54
N ALA A 98 6.51 -2.62 -3.12
CA ALA A 98 7.36 -2.36 -4.26
C ALA A 98 8.05 -1.01 -4.13
N SER A 99 9.11 -0.83 -4.91
CA SER A 99 9.85 0.42 -4.96
C SER A 99 10.33 0.72 -6.37
N LEU A 100 10.54 2.00 -6.65
CA LEU A 100 10.98 2.50 -7.96
C LEU A 100 11.91 3.70 -7.78
N THR A 101 12.99 3.78 -8.55
CA THR A 101 13.96 4.88 -8.43
C THR A 101 13.36 6.13 -9.07
N GLN A 102 13.55 7.30 -8.45
CA GLN A 102 12.93 8.55 -8.90
C GLN A 102 13.25 8.90 -10.35
N GLY A 103 14.49 8.65 -10.80
CA GLY A 103 14.93 8.94 -12.16
C GLY A 103 14.30 8.08 -13.25
N GLU A 104 13.53 7.05 -12.88
CA GLU A 104 12.87 6.16 -13.83
C GLU A 104 11.48 6.67 -14.25
N LEU A 105 10.95 7.72 -13.61
CA LEU A 105 9.66 8.33 -13.95
C LEU A 105 9.84 9.68 -14.67
N ALA A 106 9.14 9.84 -15.78
CA ALA A 106 8.96 11.15 -16.40
C ALA A 106 7.95 11.95 -15.57
N GLY A 107 8.35 13.11 -15.02
CA GLY A 107 7.44 14.08 -14.40
C GLY A 107 7.64 14.32 -12.89
N GLY A 108 8.46 13.53 -12.20
CA GLY A 108 8.81 13.79 -10.79
C GLY A 108 7.68 13.56 -9.76
N ASP A 109 6.47 13.22 -10.21
CA ASP A 109 5.34 12.87 -9.37
C ASP A 109 5.33 11.38 -8.99
N PRO A 110 4.71 11.00 -7.85
CA PRO A 110 4.53 9.60 -7.50
C PRO A 110 3.63 8.87 -8.52
N PRO A 111 3.85 7.56 -8.74
CA PRO A 111 2.93 6.74 -9.52
C PRO A 111 1.49 6.85 -9.02
N ALA A 112 0.58 7.22 -9.93
CA ALA A 112 -0.81 7.47 -9.58
C ALA A 112 -1.54 6.19 -9.11
N PRO A 113 -2.41 6.28 -8.08
CA PRO A 113 -3.33 5.19 -7.73
C PRO A 113 -4.13 4.73 -8.95
N GLY A 114 -4.26 3.41 -9.12
CA GLY A 114 -4.96 2.78 -10.23
C GLY A 114 -4.11 2.56 -11.48
N LEU A 115 -2.88 3.09 -11.54
CA LEU A 115 -1.99 2.89 -12.67
C LEU A 115 -1.71 1.39 -12.86
N ALA A 116 -1.92 0.92 -14.10
CA ALA A 116 -1.83 -0.50 -14.42
C ALA A 116 -0.39 -1.01 -14.35
N LEU A 117 -0.26 -2.26 -13.91
CA LEU A 117 0.99 -3.02 -13.91
C LEU A 117 0.92 -4.13 -14.93
N TYR A 118 2.06 -4.37 -15.56
CA TYR A 118 2.26 -5.35 -16.62
C TYR A 118 3.41 -6.29 -16.26
N SER A 119 3.42 -7.44 -16.90
CA SER A 119 4.57 -8.35 -16.92
C SER A 119 4.93 -8.58 -18.39
N ALA A 120 5.35 -9.79 -18.79
CA ALA A 120 5.75 -10.09 -20.18
C ALA A 120 4.63 -9.96 -21.24
N GLY A 121 3.37 -9.77 -20.85
CA GLY A 121 2.22 -9.69 -21.77
C GLY A 121 1.48 -8.36 -21.73
N GLU A 122 0.61 -8.14 -22.73
CA GLU A 122 -0.17 -6.90 -22.90
C GLU A 122 -1.35 -6.77 -21.92
N GLN A 123 -1.68 -7.82 -21.18
CA GLN A 123 -2.75 -7.77 -20.19
C GLN A 123 -2.22 -7.27 -18.85
N SER A 124 -2.94 -6.34 -18.23
CA SER A 124 -2.63 -5.86 -16.89
C SER A 124 -2.73 -6.99 -15.86
N VAL A 125 -1.64 -7.18 -15.11
CA VAL A 125 -1.53 -8.17 -14.03
C VAL A 125 -1.78 -7.56 -12.64
N GLY A 126 -1.89 -6.24 -12.54
CA GLY A 126 -1.97 -5.55 -11.28
C GLY A 126 -2.22 -4.05 -11.41
N THR A 127 -2.32 -3.36 -10.28
CA THR A 127 -2.51 -1.91 -10.22
C THR A 127 -1.80 -1.31 -9.02
N VAL A 128 -1.35 -0.06 -9.14
CA VAL A 128 -0.86 0.73 -8.01
C VAL A 128 -2.01 1.02 -7.05
N VAL A 129 -1.80 0.77 -5.75
CA VAL A 129 -2.77 1.14 -4.69
C VAL A 129 -2.47 2.55 -4.21
N ASN A 130 -1.25 2.77 -3.71
CA ASN A 130 -0.76 4.08 -3.29
C ASN A 130 0.77 4.11 -3.36
N ALA A 131 1.32 5.31 -3.56
CA ALA A 131 2.76 5.55 -3.64
C ALA A 131 3.12 6.80 -2.83
N ALA A 132 4.33 6.83 -2.26
CA ALA A 132 4.89 7.98 -1.57
C ALA A 132 6.41 8.00 -1.71
N GLN A 133 7.01 9.17 -1.55
CA GLN A 133 8.46 9.31 -1.57
C GLN A 133 9.07 8.80 -0.27
N GLY A 134 9.94 7.80 -0.37
CA GLY A 134 10.74 7.27 0.73
C GLY A 134 12.05 8.04 0.94
N GLU A 135 12.87 7.52 1.84
CA GLU A 135 14.22 8.04 2.09
C GLU A 135 15.10 7.88 0.85
N GLY A 136 16.01 8.83 0.61
CA GLY A 136 16.89 8.81 -0.56
C GLY A 136 16.19 9.10 -1.89
N GLY A 137 14.92 9.55 -1.88
CA GLY A 137 14.17 9.96 -3.07
C GLY A 137 13.46 8.81 -3.81
N GLN A 138 13.68 7.56 -3.41
CA GLN A 138 13.03 6.40 -4.01
C GLN A 138 11.51 6.42 -3.76
N TRP A 139 10.71 6.07 -4.77
CA TRP A 139 9.28 5.84 -4.59
C TRP A 139 9.04 4.51 -3.89
N GLN A 140 8.23 4.54 -2.84
CA GLN A 140 7.70 3.37 -2.17
C GLN A 140 6.25 3.20 -2.60
N LEU A 141 5.85 1.98 -2.94
CA LEU A 141 4.51 1.67 -3.46
C LEU A 141 3.93 0.45 -2.75
N LEU A 142 2.62 0.49 -2.52
CA LEU A 142 1.83 -0.71 -2.41
C LEU A 142 1.09 -0.95 -3.72
N VAL A 143 1.15 -2.20 -4.20
CA VAL A 143 0.55 -2.60 -5.47
C VAL A 143 -0.24 -3.88 -5.30
N THR A 144 -1.36 -4.01 -6.02
CA THR A 144 -1.99 -5.32 -6.20
C THR A 144 -1.41 -5.97 -7.44
N ALA A 145 -1.10 -7.27 -7.39
CA ALA A 145 -0.65 -8.02 -8.56
C ALA A 145 -1.05 -9.49 -8.47
N THR A 146 -1.14 -10.16 -9.62
CA THR A 146 -1.18 -11.63 -9.66
C THR A 146 0.15 -12.20 -9.19
N ARG A 147 0.13 -13.40 -8.60
CA ARG A 147 1.35 -14.10 -8.15
C ARG A 147 2.36 -14.28 -9.29
N GLU A 148 1.88 -14.69 -10.46
CA GLU A 148 2.70 -14.93 -11.64
C GLU A 148 3.38 -13.64 -12.08
N GLY A 149 2.64 -12.53 -12.14
CA GLY A 149 3.19 -11.21 -12.42
C GLY A 149 4.24 -10.75 -11.41
N ALA A 150 3.98 -10.93 -10.11
CA ALA A 150 4.94 -10.58 -9.06
C ALA A 150 6.25 -11.40 -9.18
N THR A 151 6.15 -12.67 -9.57
CA THR A 151 7.32 -13.56 -9.76
C THR A 151 8.06 -13.24 -11.07
N GLY A 152 7.32 -12.91 -12.14
CA GLY A 152 7.87 -12.62 -13.47
C GLY A 152 8.47 -11.22 -13.61
N GLY A 153 8.23 -10.34 -12.65
CA GLY A 153 8.61 -8.93 -12.70
C GLY A 153 7.45 -8.05 -13.14
N LEU A 154 7.28 -6.94 -12.41
CA LEU A 154 6.23 -5.96 -12.62
C LEU A 154 6.79 -4.70 -13.26
N HIS A 155 6.10 -4.21 -14.28
CA HIS A 155 6.41 -2.99 -15.02
C HIS A 155 5.26 -2.01 -14.91
N LEU A 156 5.58 -0.74 -14.71
CA LEU A 156 4.60 0.33 -14.54
C LEU A 156 4.06 0.81 -15.90
N ALA A 157 2.75 0.98 -16.02
CA ALA A 157 2.03 1.56 -17.16
C ALA A 157 2.09 0.81 -18.51
N SER A 158 3.13 0.02 -18.77
CA SER A 158 3.24 -0.84 -19.97
C SER A 158 4.24 -1.98 -19.74
N PRO A 159 4.26 -3.03 -20.59
CA PRO A 159 5.26 -4.11 -20.51
C PRO A 159 6.72 -3.64 -20.63
N ALA A 160 6.96 -2.52 -21.32
CA ALA A 160 8.27 -1.91 -21.48
C ALA A 160 8.53 -0.76 -20.49
N GLY A 161 7.61 -0.54 -19.54
CA GLY A 161 7.72 0.55 -18.58
C GLY A 161 8.74 0.27 -17.47
N PRO A 162 8.94 1.24 -16.56
CA PRO A 162 9.86 1.11 -15.45
C PRO A 162 9.58 -0.13 -14.60
N ARG A 163 10.63 -0.89 -14.30
CA ARG A 163 10.51 -2.14 -13.55
C ARG A 163 10.48 -1.86 -12.06
N LEU A 164 9.49 -2.40 -11.37
CA LEU A 164 9.38 -2.31 -9.92
C LEU A 164 10.32 -3.32 -9.23
N ALA A 165 11.01 -2.87 -8.19
CA ALA A 165 11.73 -3.74 -7.28
C ALA A 165 10.80 -4.15 -6.12
N LEU A 166 10.49 -5.44 -6.01
CA LEU A 166 9.65 -5.96 -4.93
C LEU A 166 10.43 -6.01 -3.61
N GLY A 167 9.75 -5.65 -2.53
CA GLY A 167 10.24 -5.74 -1.15
C GLY A 167 9.42 -6.72 -0.32
N GLU A 168 9.82 -6.89 0.94
CA GLU A 168 9.12 -7.75 1.88
C GLU A 168 8.09 -6.96 2.68
N LEU A 169 6.87 -7.50 2.77
CA LEU A 169 5.85 -7.00 3.69
C LEU A 169 6.18 -7.46 5.12
N PRO A 170 5.77 -6.71 6.16
CA PRO A 170 6.03 -7.07 7.57
C PRO A 170 5.17 -8.25 8.08
N TYR A 171 4.51 -8.96 7.17
CA TYR A 171 3.69 -10.13 7.44
C TYR A 171 3.78 -11.11 6.26
N PRO A 172 3.63 -12.43 6.52
CA PRO A 172 3.71 -13.43 5.46
C PRO A 172 2.52 -13.32 4.52
N VAL A 173 2.80 -13.36 3.21
CA VAL A 173 1.78 -13.53 2.17
C VAL A 173 1.84 -14.97 1.67
N PRO A 174 0.74 -15.74 1.75
CA PRO A 174 0.71 -17.11 1.26
C PRO A 174 1.14 -17.18 -0.21
N GLN A 175 2.01 -18.14 -0.53
CA GLN A 175 2.46 -18.39 -1.89
C GLN A 175 1.33 -19.00 -2.72
#